data_AF-A0A136A457-F1
#
_entry.id   AF-A0A136A457-F1
#
_cell.length_a   1.000
_cell.length_b   1.000
_cell.length_c   1.000
_cell.angle_alpha   90.00
_cell.angle_beta   90.00
_cell.angle_gamma   90.00
#
_symmetry.space_group_name_H-M   'P 1'
#
loop_
_entity.id
_entity.type
_entity.pdbx_description
1 polymer ?
#
loop_
_entity_poly.entity_id
_entity_poly.type
_entity_poly.pdbx_seq_one_letter_code
_entity_poly.pdbx_strand_id
1 'polypeptide(L)'
;MNQAIQILDGAVYKEDKQSLEIQALNSGQLIYCYINGADTKTLLSLYANHQFNIEELLETLIENEQMDNEGQIHLHIDQFT
;
A
#
# COMPACT_ATOMS: atom_id res chain seq x y z
N MET A 1 -22.58 -1.88 -0.66
CA MET A 1 -21.39 -1.34 0.01
C MET A 1 -20.93 -0.16 -0.80
N ASN A 2 -20.82 1.02 -0.18
CA ASN A 2 -20.53 2.27 -0.86
C ASN A 2 -19.25 2.81 -0.24
N GLN A 3 -18.12 2.21 -0.57
CA GLN A 3 -16.86 2.53 0.11
C GLN A 3 -16.09 3.51 -0.76
N ALA A 4 -15.98 4.73 -0.24
CA ALA A 4 -15.25 5.84 -0.82
C ALA A 4 -13.72 5.64 -0.75
N ILE A 5 -13.27 4.38 -0.64
CA ILE A 5 -11.87 3.97 -0.68
C ILE A 5 -11.56 3.65 -2.14
N GLN A 6 -10.58 4.36 -2.69
CA GLN A 6 -10.12 4.17 -4.05
C GLN A 6 -8.61 4.02 -4.01
N ILE A 7 -8.09 2.85 -4.36
CA ILE A 7 -6.65 2.71 -4.60
C ILE A 7 -6.31 3.45 -5.89
N LEU A 8 -5.31 4.31 -5.84
CA LEU A 8 -4.82 5.05 -7.01
C LEU A 8 -3.92 4.12 -7.83
N ASP A 9 -4.09 4.19 -9.15
CA ASP A 9 -3.35 3.32 -10.05
C ASP A 9 -1.84 3.60 -9.99
N GLY A 10 -1.07 2.52 -9.87
CA GLY A 10 0.37 2.54 -9.86
C GLY A 10 1.01 2.54 -8.47
N ALA A 11 2.31 2.27 -8.49
CA ALA A 11 3.16 2.26 -7.30
C ALA A 11 4.49 2.93 -7.64
N VAL A 12 5.02 3.71 -6.70
CA VAL A 12 6.25 4.49 -6.88
C VAL A 12 7.28 4.06 -5.86
N TYR A 13 8.45 3.64 -6.30
CA TYR A 13 9.54 3.36 -5.36
C TYR A 13 10.12 4.66 -4.82
N LYS A 14 10.22 4.75 -3.49
CA LYS A 14 10.78 5.88 -2.76
C LYS A 14 12.16 5.49 -2.24
N GLU A 15 13.21 6.04 -2.84
CA GLU A 15 14.60 5.73 -2.47
C GLU A 15 14.94 6.17 -1.04
N ASP A 16 14.35 7.28 -0.59
CA ASP A 16 14.52 7.85 0.75
C ASP A 16 13.96 6.93 1.86
N LYS A 17 12.86 6.24 1.58
CA LYS A 17 12.22 5.27 2.50
C LYS A 17 12.60 3.81 2.22
N GLN A 18 13.35 3.56 1.14
CA GLN A 18 13.63 2.22 0.61
C GLN A 18 12.38 1.34 0.49
N SER A 19 11.28 1.93 0.05
CA SER A 19 9.96 1.29 0.07
C SER A 19 9.17 1.61 -1.19
N LEU A 20 8.25 0.71 -1.56
CA LEU A 20 7.27 0.96 -2.60
C LEU A 20 6.07 1.70 -2.01
N GLU A 21 5.79 2.90 -2.51
CA GLU A 21 4.63 3.71 -2.13
C GLU A 21 3.44 3.37 -3.03
N ILE A 22 2.30 3.08 -2.39
CA ILE A 22 0.98 2.92 -3.01
C ILE A 22 0.06 3.94 -2.35
N GLN A 23 -0.80 4.58 -3.13
CA GLN A 23 -1.67 5.64 -2.62
C GLN A 23 -3.11 5.19 -2.67
N ALA A 24 -3.87 5.51 -1.63
CA ALA A 24 -5.30 5.27 -1.55
C ALA A 24 -6.02 6.56 -1.17
N LEU A 25 -7.21 6.78 -1.69
CA LEU A 25 -8.07 7.89 -1.34
C LEU A 25 -9.24 7.35 -0.52
N ASN A 26 -9.40 7.78 0.72
CA ASN A 26 -10.58 7.47 1.54
C ASN A 26 -11.30 8.76 1.91
N SER A 27 -12.53 8.94 1.42
CA SER A 27 -13.37 10.11 1.76
C SER A 27 -12.68 11.47 1.49
N GLY A 28 -11.83 11.52 0.47
CA GLY A 28 -11.05 12.71 0.10
C GLY A 28 -9.71 12.88 0.83
N GLN A 29 -9.39 12.00 1.79
CA GLN A 29 -8.09 11.94 2.44
C GLN A 29 -7.16 10.98 1.69
N LEU A 30 -5.94 11.43 1.40
CA LEU A 30 -4.90 10.59 0.82
C LEU A 30 -4.22 9.78 1.93
N ILE A 31 -4.17 8.48 1.74
CA ILE A 31 -3.54 7.49 2.61
C ILE A 31 -2.36 6.90 1.84
N TYR A 32 -1.21 6.84 2.50
CA TYR A 32 0.01 6.30 1.92
C TYR A 32 0.30 4.94 2.51
N CYS A 33 0.52 3.95 1.64
CA CYS A 33 1.05 2.66 2.02
C CYS A 33 2.50 2.53 1.55
N TYR A 34 3.35 2.00 2.43
CA TYR A 34 4.75 1.69 2.14
C TYR A 34 5.02 0.20 2.32
N ILE A 35 5.42 -0.47 1.23
CA ILE A 35 5.90 -1.86 1.27
C ILE A 35 7.43 -1.86 1.28
N ASN A 36 8.04 -2.42 2.31
CA ASN A 36 9.49 -2.52 2.45
C ASN A 36 9.97 -3.99 2.58
N GLY A 37 11.28 -4.17 2.74
CA GLY A 37 11.89 -5.49 2.98
C GLY A 37 12.56 -6.12 1.76
N ALA A 38 12.59 -5.45 0.61
CA ALA A 38 13.34 -5.90 -0.56
C ALA A 38 13.83 -4.73 -1.43
N ASP A 39 14.64 -5.04 -2.45
CA ASP A 39 15.10 -4.06 -3.43
C ASP A 39 13.96 -3.60 -4.36
N THR A 40 14.16 -2.47 -5.04
CA THR A 40 13.19 -1.84 -5.95
C THR A 40 12.59 -2.81 -6.97
N LYS A 41 13.42 -3.64 -7.60
CA LYS A 41 12.97 -4.54 -8.67
C LYS A 41 12.07 -5.63 -8.11
N THR A 42 12.44 -6.17 -6.96
CA THR A 42 11.66 -7.19 -6.25
C THR A 42 10.32 -6.63 -5.79
N LEU A 43 10.29 -5.44 -5.20
CA LEU A 43 9.03 -4.81 -4.75
C LEU A 43 8.11 -4.43 -5.91
N LEU A 44 8.64 -3.90 -7.01
CA LEU A 44 7.83 -3.64 -8.21
C LEU A 44 7.27 -4.92 -8.82
N SER A 45 8.06 -5.99 -8.82
CA SER A 45 7.61 -7.31 -9.31
C SER A 45 6.55 -7.91 -8.38
N LEU A 46 6.70 -7.74 -7.06
CA LEU A 46 5.70 -8.16 -6.08
C LEU A 46 4.37 -7.45 -6.34
N TYR A 47 4.39 -6.12 -6.48
CA TYR A 47 3.18 -5.34 -6.75
C TYR A 47 2.52 -5.78 -8.06
N ALA A 48 3.28 -5.94 -9.13
CA ALA A 48 2.74 -6.37 -10.42
C ALA A 48 2.09 -7.78 -10.37
N ASN A 49 2.65 -8.69 -9.57
CA ASN A 49 2.15 -10.08 -9.47
C ASN A 49 1.01 -10.24 -8.45
N HIS A 50 0.95 -9.38 -7.44
CA HIS A 50 0.02 -9.48 -6.31
C HIS A 50 -0.86 -8.22 -6.16
N GLN A 51 -1.03 -7.43 -7.23
CA GLN A 51 -1.71 -6.13 -7.20
C GLN A 51 -3.08 -6.24 -6.51
N PHE A 52 -3.95 -7.12 -6.99
CA PHE A 52 -5.29 -7.29 -6.42
C PHE A 52 -5.27 -7.68 -4.93
N ASN A 53 -4.38 -8.59 -4.53
CA ASN A 53 -4.24 -9.00 -3.13
C ASN A 53 -3.75 -7.86 -2.24
N ILE A 54 -2.83 -7.04 -2.75
CA ILE A 54 -2.31 -5.87 -2.04
C ILE A 54 -3.42 -4.81 -1.91
N GLU A 55 -4.15 -4.52 -2.98
CA GLU A 55 -5.25 -3.57 -2.99
C GLU A 55 -6.37 -3.98 -2.02
N GLU A 56 -6.80 -5.24 -2.04
CA GLU A 56 -7.81 -5.78 -1.11
C GLU A 56 -7.34 -5.73 0.35
N LEU A 57 -6.06 -6.02 0.60
CA LEU A 57 -5.46 -5.87 1.93
C LEU A 57 -5.47 -4.40 2.37
N LEU A 58 -5.12 -3.47 1.49
CA LEU A 58 -5.14 -2.04 1.80
C LEU A 58 -6.55 -1.55 2.14
N GLU A 59 -7.54 -1.93 1.34
CA GLU A 59 -8.95 -1.61 1.64
C GLU A 59 -9.33 -2.12 3.03
N THR A 60 -9.01 -3.38 3.34
CA THR A 60 -9.28 -3.98 4.65
C THR A 60 -8.58 -3.23 5.80
N LEU A 61 -7.32 -2.85 5.64
CA LEU A 61 -6.56 -2.13 6.66
C LEU A 61 -7.12 -0.71 6.87
N ILE A 62 -7.49 -0.03 5.80
CA ILE A 62 -8.10 1.32 5.86
C ILE A 62 -9.46 1.24 6.55
N GLU A 63 -10.29 0.25 6.22
CA GLU A 63 -11.61 0.07 6.84
C GLU A 63 -11.54 -0.24 8.33
N ASN A 64 -10.54 -1.00 8.75
CA ASN A 64 -10.32 -1.34 10.15
C ASN A 64 -9.51 -0.28 10.92
N GLU A 65 -9.26 0.89 10.29
CA GLU A 65 -8.46 1.98 10.85
C GLU A 65 -7.07 1.53 11.33
N GLN A 66 -6.49 0.51 10.67
CA GLN A 66 -5.19 -0.06 10.99
C GLN A 66 -4.06 0.72 10.32
N MET A 67 -3.92 1.97 10.74
CA MET A 67 -2.88 2.89 10.31
C MET A 67 -1.99 3.25 11.50
N ASP A 68 -0.79 3.74 11.22
CA ASP A 68 0.09 4.28 12.25
C ASP A 68 -0.36 5.68 12.74
N ASN A 69 0.44 6.29 13.61
CA ASN A 69 0.14 7.61 14.17
C ASN A 69 0.19 8.75 13.13
N GLU A 70 0.77 8.50 11.95
CA GLU A 70 0.84 9.46 10.84
C GLU A 70 -0.26 9.22 9.80
N GLY A 71 -1.13 8.22 10.02
CA GLY A 71 -2.16 7.81 9.05
C GLY A 71 -1.58 7.05 7.84
N GLN A 72 -0.40 6.45 8.00
CA GLN A 72 0.26 5.64 6.99
C GLN A 72 0.06 4.15 7.27
N ILE A 73 0.14 3.35 6.21
CA ILE A 73 0.15 1.89 6.28
C ILE A 73 1.56 1.41 5.97
N HIS A 74 2.07 0.50 6.80
CA HIS A 74 3.40 -0.09 6.62
C HIS A 74 3.28 -1.60 6.49
N LEU A 75 3.71 -2.12 5.35
CA LEU A 75 3.72 -3.54 5.04
C LEU A 75 5.15 -4.01 4.80
N HIS A 76 5.38 -5.29 5.07
CA HIS A 76 6.66 -5.95 4.83
C HIS A 76 6.48 -7.05 3.78
N ILE A 77 7.46 -7.24 2.90
CA ILE A 77 7.40 -8.24 1.82
C ILE A 77 7.06 -9.66 2.32
N ASP A 78 7.51 -10.01 3.52
CA ASP A 78 7.26 -11.32 4.15
C ASP A 78 5.77 -11.66 4.32
N GLN A 79 4.88 -10.66 4.26
CA GLN A 79 3.43 -10.87 4.31
C GLN A 79 2.86 -11.42 2.99
N PHE A 80 3.67 -11.45 1.93
CA PHE A 80 3.27 -11.82 0.58
C PHE A 80 4.10 -12.97 -0.03
N THR A 81 5.09 -13.50 0.72
CA THR A 81 5.97 -14.62 0.32
C THR A 81 5.51 -15.96 0.85
#